data_AF-A0A8C3NQK9-F1
#
_entry.id   AF-A0A8C3NQK9-F1
#
_cell.length_a   1.000
_cell.length_b   1.000
_cell.length_c   1.000
_cell.angle_alpha   90.00
_cell.angle_beta   90.00
_cell.angle_gamma   90.00
#
_symmetry.space_group_name_H-M   'P 1'
#
loop_
_entity.id
_entity.type
_entity.pdbx_description
1 polymer ?
#
loop_
_entity_poly.entity_id
_entity_poly.type
_entity_poly.pdbx_seq_one_letter_code
_entity_poly.pdbx_strand_id
1 'polypeptide(L)'
;LKFISASPPSSMDMCIIENGVDYRGTVAKTARGRTCQEWSSQRPHSHDYFTPTTHPRAGLEKNYCRNPDGDVNGPWCYTTDPRKGEFLAALSPQQ
;
A
#
# COMPACT_ATOMS: atom_id res chain seq x y z
N LEU A 1 -22.91 -19.10 -30.36
CA LEU A 1 -22.62 -18.04 -29.35
C LEU A 1 -22.10 -18.74 -28.10
N LYS A 2 -20.77 -18.89 -27.97
CA LYS A 2 -20.14 -19.45 -26.76
C LYS A 2 -19.76 -18.27 -25.87
N PHE A 3 -20.38 -18.22 -24.69
CA PHE A 3 -20.13 -17.20 -23.68
C PHE A 3 -18.66 -17.23 -23.28
N ILE A 4 -17.99 -16.07 -23.37
CA ILE A 4 -16.66 -15.84 -22.82
C ILE A 4 -16.81 -15.95 -21.30
N SER A 5 -16.51 -17.12 -20.74
CA SER A 5 -16.22 -17.21 -19.31
C SER A 5 -14.81 -16.64 -19.13
N ALA A 6 -14.71 -15.31 -19.06
CA ALA A 6 -13.54 -14.69 -18.49
C ALA A 6 -13.54 -15.10 -17.02
N SER A 7 -12.77 -16.15 -16.70
CA SER A 7 -12.31 -16.34 -15.34
C SER A 7 -11.78 -14.99 -14.84
N PRO A 8 -12.22 -14.49 -13.67
CA PRO A 8 -11.56 -13.34 -13.07
C PRO A 8 -10.06 -13.67 -12.97
N PRO A 9 -9.15 -12.71 -13.25
CA PRO A 9 -7.73 -13.00 -13.24
C PRO A 9 -7.34 -13.66 -11.93
N SER A 10 -7.01 -14.95 -12.00
CA SER A 10 -6.55 -15.73 -10.87
C SER A 10 -5.18 -15.21 -10.46
N SER A 11 -5.15 -14.46 -9.36
CA SER A 11 -4.04 -14.35 -8.39
C SER A 11 -2.63 -14.07 -8.94
N MET A 12 -2.53 -13.15 -9.90
CA MET A 12 -1.28 -12.45 -10.23
C MET A 12 -1.37 -10.99 -9.78
N ASP A 13 -1.82 -10.76 -8.55
CA ASP A 13 -1.77 -9.42 -7.94
C ASP A 13 -0.31 -9.07 -7.64
N MET A 14 0.32 -8.44 -8.63
CA MET A 14 1.46 -7.53 -8.55
C MET A 14 2.55 -7.90 -7.53
N CYS A 15 3.53 -8.66 -7.97
CA CYS A 15 4.81 -8.73 -7.27
C CYS A 15 5.43 -7.33 -7.16
N ILE A 16 6.05 -7.05 -6.02
CA ILE A 16 6.80 -5.82 -5.81
C ILE A 16 8.11 -5.97 -6.58
N ILE A 17 8.31 -5.13 -7.58
CA ILE A 17 9.56 -5.09 -8.35
C ILE A 17 10.48 -4.04 -7.74
N GLU A 18 11.76 -4.37 -7.61
CA GLU A 18 12.78 -3.52 -6.99
C GLU A 18 12.34 -3.03 -5.60
N ASN A 19 12.30 -1.72 -5.38
CA ASN A 19 11.83 -1.09 -4.15
C ASN A 19 10.32 -0.78 -4.19
N GLY A 20 9.58 -1.13 -5.25
CA GLY A 20 8.13 -0.97 -5.27
C GLY A 20 7.62 0.46 -5.39
N VAL A 21 8.39 1.39 -5.95
CA VAL A 21 7.91 2.76 -6.27
C VAL A 21 6.66 2.71 -7.17
N ASP A 22 6.66 1.79 -8.14
CA ASP A 22 5.54 1.57 -9.06
C ASP A 22 4.52 0.55 -8.54
N TYR A 23 4.65 0.10 -7.29
CA TYR A 23 3.68 -0.81 -6.69
C TYR A 23 2.32 -0.12 -6.54
N ARG A 24 1.29 -0.74 -7.12
CA ARG A 24 -0.11 -0.28 -7.12
C ARG A 24 -1.08 -1.36 -6.66
N GLY A 25 -0.59 -2.41 -6.00
CA GLY A 25 -1.44 -3.42 -5.39
C GLY A 25 -2.24 -2.89 -4.20
N THR A 26 -3.06 -3.75 -3.60
CA THR A 26 -4.09 -3.38 -2.61
C THR A 26 -3.76 -3.84 -1.18
N VAL A 27 -2.51 -4.25 -0.92
CA VAL A 27 -2.06 -4.58 0.43
C VAL A 27 -2.25 -3.37 1.35
N ALA A 28 -2.92 -3.58 2.49
CA ALA A 28 -3.30 -2.54 3.45
C ALA A 28 -2.97 -2.93 4.90
N LYS A 29 -2.02 -3.86 5.08
CA LYS A 29 -1.55 -4.35 6.38
C LYS A 29 -0.03 -4.52 6.38
N THR A 30 0.57 -4.27 7.53
CA THR A 30 2.00 -4.44 7.79
C THR A 30 2.38 -5.90 8.03
N ALA A 31 3.68 -6.23 8.00
CA ALA A 31 4.21 -7.57 8.29
C ALA A 31 3.78 -8.14 9.66
N ARG A 32 3.46 -7.24 10.60
CA ARG A 32 3.00 -7.59 11.96
C ARG A 32 1.48 -7.52 12.11
N GLY A 33 0.73 -7.45 11.01
CA GLY A 33 -0.74 -7.45 10.99
C GLY A 33 -1.41 -6.11 11.36
N ARG A 34 -0.64 -5.04 11.59
CA ARG A 34 -1.22 -3.70 11.83
C ARG A 34 -1.92 -3.19 10.57
N THR A 35 -3.12 -2.64 10.73
CA THR A 35 -3.87 -1.99 9.66
C THR A 35 -3.21 -0.67 9.29
N CYS A 36 -3.10 -0.41 7.99
CA CYS A 36 -2.62 0.87 7.48
C CYS A 36 -3.67 1.96 7.70
N GLN A 37 -3.20 3.15 8.05
CA GLN A 37 -3.95 4.40 8.02
C GLN A 37 -4.07 4.87 6.57
N GLU A 38 -5.19 5.50 6.25
CA GLU A 38 -5.41 6.10 4.93
C GLU A 38 -4.53 7.32 4.72
N TRP A 39 -3.93 7.45 3.53
CA TRP A 39 -3.00 8.53 3.18
C TRP A 39 -3.63 9.93 3.19
N SER A 40 -4.95 10.04 3.13
CA SER A 40 -5.66 11.32 3.28
C SER A 40 -6.06 11.59 4.74
N SER A 41 -6.05 10.57 5.60
CA SER A 41 -6.43 10.70 7.01
C SER A 41 -5.32 11.36 7.81
N GLN A 42 -5.67 12.27 8.70
CA GLN A 42 -4.76 12.89 9.68
C GLN A 42 -4.85 12.24 11.07
N ARG A 43 -5.42 11.03 11.15
CA ARG A 43 -5.61 10.28 12.40
C ARG A 43 -5.39 8.78 12.20
N PRO A 44 -4.80 8.08 13.21
CA PRO A 44 -4.25 8.62 14.46
C PRO A 44 -2.96 9.43 14.31
N HIS A 45 -2.24 9.30 13.20
CA HIS A 45 -1.00 10.04 12.97
C HIS A 45 -1.25 11.19 11.99
N SER A 46 -0.91 12.41 12.37
CA SER A 46 -0.94 13.53 11.44
C SER A 46 0.33 13.50 10.59
N HIS A 47 0.21 13.77 9.29
CA HIS A 47 1.30 13.79 8.34
C HIS A 47 0.99 14.72 7.16
N ASP A 48 1.90 15.64 6.87
CA ASP A 48 1.71 16.62 5.78
C ASP A 48 2.55 16.27 4.55
N TYR A 49 3.65 15.54 4.73
CA TYR A 49 4.63 15.35 3.67
C TYR A 49 4.18 14.32 2.62
N PHE A 50 3.73 13.14 3.02
CA PHE A 50 3.22 12.10 2.09
C PHE A 50 1.70 12.02 2.14
N THR A 51 1.05 12.81 1.29
CA THR A 51 -0.41 12.85 1.13
C THR A 51 -0.77 12.80 -0.36
N PRO A 52 -2.02 12.44 -0.72
CA PRO A 52 -2.48 12.51 -2.10
C PRO A 52 -2.32 13.90 -2.72
N THR A 53 -2.36 14.95 -1.90
CA THR A 53 -2.21 16.34 -2.34
C THR A 53 -0.76 16.69 -2.66
N THR A 54 0.19 16.26 -1.83
CA THR A 54 1.62 16.57 -2.02
C THR A 54 2.29 15.64 -3.04
N HIS A 55 1.83 14.38 -3.14
CA HIS A 55 2.39 13.37 -4.05
C HIS A 55 1.29 12.77 -4.95
N PRO A 56 0.67 13.58 -5.84
CA PRO A 56 -0.50 13.16 -6.62
C PRO A 56 -0.21 12.02 -7.62
N ARG A 57 1.06 11.77 -7.95
CA ARG A 57 1.47 10.68 -8.87
C ARG A 57 1.93 9.40 -8.16
N ALA A 58 2.04 9.42 -6.84
CA ALA A 58 2.50 8.26 -6.07
C ALA A 58 1.39 7.22 -5.81
N GLY A 59 0.16 7.48 -6.27
CA GLY A 59 -0.96 6.54 -6.12
C GLY A 59 -1.31 6.27 -4.65
N LEU A 60 -1.22 7.29 -3.81
CA LEU A 60 -1.52 7.26 -2.36
C LEU A 60 -3.03 7.11 -2.09
N GLU A 61 -3.63 6.05 -2.62
CA GLU A 61 -5.06 5.79 -2.57
C GLU A 61 -5.42 4.97 -1.33
N LYS A 62 -6.50 5.37 -0.64
CA LYS A 62 -7.00 4.72 0.58
C LYS A 62 -5.84 4.50 1.55
N ASN A 63 -5.70 3.29 2.08
CA ASN A 63 -4.64 2.89 3.00
C ASN A 63 -3.71 1.83 2.38
N TYR A 64 -3.57 1.82 1.06
CA TYR A 64 -2.72 0.83 0.40
C TYR A 64 -1.24 1.16 0.60
N CYS A 65 -0.40 0.15 0.82
CA CYS A 65 1.04 0.35 1.00
C CYS A 65 1.67 0.93 -0.27
N ARG A 66 2.53 1.94 -0.11
CA ARG A 66 3.19 2.65 -1.22
C ARG A 66 4.62 3.00 -0.84
N ASN A 67 5.43 3.32 -1.83
CA ASN A 67 6.79 3.79 -1.64
C ASN A 67 6.98 5.16 -2.34
N PRO A 68 6.39 6.25 -1.81
CA PRO A 68 6.45 7.57 -2.44
C PRO A 68 7.83 8.21 -2.43
N ASP A 69 8.73 7.74 -1.56
CA ASP A 69 10.07 8.26 -1.31
C ASP A 69 11.19 7.38 -1.89
N GLY A 70 10.85 6.21 -2.43
CA GLY A 70 11.82 5.30 -3.01
C GLY A 70 12.69 4.58 -1.96
N ASP A 71 12.17 4.39 -0.74
CA ASP A 71 12.84 3.68 0.34
C ASP A 71 13.27 2.28 -0.12
N VAL A 72 14.54 1.94 0.14
CA VAL A 72 15.15 0.67 -0.30
C VAL A 72 14.52 -0.57 0.36
N ASN A 73 13.82 -0.40 1.48
CA ASN A 73 13.12 -1.47 2.20
C ASN A 73 11.73 -1.77 1.61
N GLY A 74 11.27 -0.96 0.66
CA GLY A 74 10.05 -1.19 -0.09
C GLY A 74 8.84 -0.41 0.40
N PRO A 75 7.63 -0.77 -0.06
CA PRO A 75 6.41 -0.07 0.30
C PRO A 75 6.09 -0.13 1.79
N TRP A 76 5.56 0.97 2.28
CA TRP A 76 5.21 1.20 3.68
C TRP A 76 3.84 1.88 3.78
N CYS A 77 3.37 2.06 5.00
CA CYS A 77 2.19 2.86 5.30
C CYS A 77 2.28 3.45 6.71
N TYR A 78 1.57 4.56 6.94
CA TYR A 78 1.20 4.94 8.29
C TYR A 78 0.29 3.86 8.90
N THR A 79 0.31 3.66 10.21
CA THR A 79 -0.53 2.62 10.83
C THR A 79 -1.61 3.19 11.73
N THR A 80 -2.71 2.46 11.91
CA THR A 80 -3.75 2.85 12.87
C THR A 80 -3.36 2.59 14.33
N ASP A 81 -2.14 2.08 14.62
CA ASP A 81 -1.65 1.91 15.99
C ASP A 81 -1.10 3.26 16.48
N PRO A 82 -1.74 3.92 17.46
CA PRO A 82 -1.35 5.27 17.89
C PRO A 82 0.05 5.32 18.52
N ARG A 83 0.65 4.17 18.86
CA ARG A 83 1.98 4.11 19.45
C ARG A 83 3.09 4.18 18.42
N LYS A 84 2.80 3.95 17.14
CA LYS A 84 3.83 3.91 16.11
C LYS A 84 3.35 4.47 14.75
N GLY A 85 4.02 5.52 14.29
CA GLY A 85 3.63 6.31 13.12
C GLY A 85 3.63 5.53 11.81
N GLU A 86 4.70 4.79 11.53
CA GLU A 86 5.00 4.26 10.18
C GLU A 86 5.59 2.85 10.22
N PHE A 87 5.16 1.96 9.31
CA PHE A 87 5.66 0.58 9.21
C PHE A 87 5.77 0.10 7.76
N LEU A 88 6.79 -0.73 7.53
CA LEU A 88 6.91 -1.53 6.31
C LEU A 88 5.71 -2.46 6.12
N ALA A 89 5.25 -2.55 4.87
CA ALA A 89 4.20 -3.46 4.47
C ALA A 89 4.59 -4.91 4.71
N ALA A 90 3.60 -5.77 4.97
CA ALA A 90 3.81 -7.19 4.70
C ALA A 90 3.84 -7.32 3.18
N LEU A 91 4.95 -7.77 2.61
CA LEU A 91 4.82 -8.48 1.35
C LEU A 91 4.20 -9.82 1.76
N SER A 92 2.89 -9.99 1.56
CA SER A 92 2.26 -11.28 1.84
C SER A 92 3.07 -12.36 1.12
N PRO A 93 3.67 -13.33 1.82
CA PRO A 93 3.94 -14.61 1.18
C PRO A 93 2.57 -15.11 0.74
N GLN A 94 2.45 -15.43 -0.54
CA GLN A 94 1.21 -15.80 -1.20
C GLN A 94 0.33 -16.68 -0.30
N GLN A 95 -0.93 -16.30 -0.15
CA GLN A 95 -1.98 -17.28 0.17
C GLN A 95 -2.35 -17.97 -1.13
#